data_AF-A0A8J5XCJ7-F1
#
_entry.id   AF-A0A8J5XCJ7-F1
#
_cell.length_a   1.000
_cell.length_b   1.000
_cell.length_c   1.000
_cell.angle_alpha   90.00
_cell.angle_beta   90.00
_cell.angle_gamma   90.00
#
_symmetry.space_group_name_H-M   'P 1'
#
loop_
_entity.id
_entity.type
_entity.pdbx_description
1 polymer ?
#
loop_
_entity_poly.entity_id
_entity_poly.type
_entity_poly.pdbx_seq_one_letter_code
_entity_poly.pdbx_strand_id
1 'polypeptide(L)'
;MEAMSLQQLRELAKQVDPTVEIDDDVANVLLDIADQFVEEVTTVSCQLAKHRGGDTLEPRDLKLCLEKNWDIRVPGYVVMTDAAAKGGGVKRPGPTDAHKQRVEKVRKTAR
;
A
#
# COMPACT_ATOMS: atom_id res chain seq x y z
N MET A 1 5.97 20.57 0.63
CA MET A 1 4.65 20.64 -0.02
C MET A 1 3.70 20.32 1.09
N GLU A 2 2.85 21.26 1.51
CA GLU A 2 1.86 20.94 2.55
C GLU A 2 0.77 20.09 1.91
N ALA A 3 0.66 18.83 2.33
CA ALA A 3 -0.34 17.88 1.84
C ALA A 3 -1.74 18.21 2.37
N MET A 4 -1.82 18.81 3.55
CA MET A 4 -3.06 19.10 4.28
C MET A 4 -2.90 20.33 5.17
N SER A 5 -3.98 21.08 5.36
CA SER A 5 -4.01 22.22 6.31
C SER A 5 -4.53 21.82 7.69
N LEU A 6 -4.18 22.60 8.72
CA LEU A 6 -4.68 22.42 10.09
C LEU A 6 -6.21 22.40 10.17
N GLN A 7 -6.88 23.22 9.36
CA GLN A 7 -8.35 23.26 9.30
C GLN A 7 -8.91 21.94 8.75
N GLN A 8 -8.29 21.38 7.71
CA GLN A 8 -8.69 20.10 7.13
C GLN A 8 -8.46 18.95 8.11
N LEU A 9 -7.34 18.94 8.84
CA LEU A 9 -7.06 17.93 9.87
C LEU A 9 -8.13 17.94 10.98
N ARG A 10 -8.47 19.12 11.49
CA ARG A 10 -9.48 19.27 12.54
C ARG A 10 -10.87 18.86 12.07
N GLU A 11 -11.22 19.19 10.83
CA GLU A 11 -12.48 18.75 10.23
C GLU A 11 -12.52 17.24 10.05
N LEU A 12 -11.40 16.63 9.61
CA LEU A 12 -11.27 15.18 9.48
C LEU A 12 -11.41 14.50 10.86
N ALA A 13 -10.80 15.06 11.90
CA ALA A 13 -10.90 14.53 13.26
C ALA A 13 -12.36 14.48 13.74
N LYS A 14 -13.16 15.53 13.46
CA LYS A 14 -14.58 15.59 13.81
C LYS A 14 -15.45 14.56 13.08
N GLN A 15 -15.05 14.15 11.87
CA GLN A 15 -15.73 13.08 11.15
C GLN A 15 -15.49 11.70 11.78
N VAL A 16 -14.36 11.52 12.47
CA VAL A 16 -14.02 10.29 13.21
C VAL A 16 -14.67 10.30 14.59
N ASP A 17 -14.49 11.40 15.33
CA ASP A 17 -15.08 11.63 16.64
C ASP A 17 -15.38 13.13 16.81
N PRO A 18 -16.65 13.55 16.90
CA PRO A 18 -17.01 14.96 17.03
C PRO A 18 -16.60 15.59 18.37
N THR A 19 -16.19 14.78 19.36
CA THR A 19 -15.81 15.24 20.71
C THR A 19 -14.30 15.39 20.90
N VAL A 20 -13.50 14.93 19.93
CA VAL A 20 -12.04 15.00 20.03
C VAL A 20 -11.55 16.42 19.73
N GLU A 21 -10.71 16.94 20.62
CA GLU A 21 -9.98 18.19 20.42
C GLU A 21 -8.50 17.85 20.21
N ILE A 22 -7.89 18.40 19.16
CA ILE A 22 -6.48 18.17 18.82
C ILE A 22 -5.67 19.40 19.22
N ASP A 23 -4.77 19.21 20.18
CA ASP A 23 -3.77 20.21 20.60
C ASP A 23 -2.84 20.58 19.44
N ASP A 24 -2.37 21.82 19.42
CA ASP A 24 -1.55 22.35 18.32
C ASP A 24 -0.25 21.55 18.11
N ASP A 25 0.41 21.11 19.18
CA ASP A 25 1.64 20.30 19.10
C ASP A 25 1.38 18.93 18.46
N VAL A 26 0.26 18.29 18.80
CA VAL A 26 -0.16 17.01 18.22
C VAL A 26 -0.53 17.20 16.75
N ALA A 27 -1.23 18.30 16.44
CA ALA A 27 -1.59 18.63 15.07
C ALA A 27 -0.36 18.80 14.18
N ASN A 28 0.68 19.49 14.65
CA ASN A 28 1.93 19.66 13.90
C ASN A 28 2.58 18.30 13.59
N VAL A 29 2.66 17.39 14.56
CA VAL A 29 3.20 16.05 14.34
C VAL A 29 2.37 15.26 13.32
N LEU A 30 1.05 15.35 13.39
CA LEU A 30 0.16 14.66 12.44
C LEU A 30 0.30 15.23 11.02
N LEU A 31 0.50 16.54 10.88
CA LEU A 31 0.76 17.19 9.59
C LEU A 31 2.11 16.76 9.01
N ASP A 32 3.16 16.69 9.83
CA ASP A 32 4.48 16.21 9.40
C ASP A 32 4.39 14.74 8.90
N ILE A 33 3.65 13.89 9.62
CA ILE A 33 3.42 12.50 9.21
C ILE A 33 2.65 12.45 7.88
N ALA A 34 1.66 13.33 7.67
CA ALA A 34 0.90 13.37 6.44
C ALA A 34 1.78 13.78 5.24
N ASP A 35 2.66 14.76 5.42
CA ASP A 35 3.62 15.18 4.39
C ASP A 35 4.61 14.06 4.06
N GLN A 36 5.16 13.40 5.09
CA GLN A 36 6.04 12.24 4.92
C GLN A 36 5.35 11.09 4.18
N PHE A 37 4.08 10.81 4.52
CA PHE A 37 3.30 9.78 3.85
C PHE A 37 3.17 10.05 2.33
N VAL A 38 2.89 11.29 1.94
CA VAL A 38 2.78 11.66 0.52
C VAL A 38 4.12 11.48 -0.19
N GLU A 39 5.23 11.88 0.43
CA GLU A 39 6.57 11.70 -0.12
C GLU A 39 6.92 10.22 -0.32
N GLU A 40 6.69 9.39 0.70
CA GLU A 40 6.97 7.95 0.66
C GLU A 40 6.14 7.24 -0.41
N VAL A 41 4.82 7.46 -0.42
CA VAL A 41 3.90 6.84 -1.39
C VAL A 41 4.25 7.28 -2.81
N THR A 42 4.51 8.57 -3.03
CA THR A 42 4.85 9.08 -4.36
C THR A 42 6.19 8.52 -4.84
N THR A 43 7.19 8.44 -3.96
CA THR A 43 8.52 7.91 -4.31
C THR A 43 8.43 6.46 -4.76
N VAL A 44 7.79 5.59 -3.97
CA VAL A 44 7.63 4.17 -4.31
C VAL A 44 6.79 4.00 -5.58
N SER A 45 5.73 4.79 -5.73
CA SER A 45 4.86 4.69 -6.90
C SER A 45 5.54 5.15 -8.19
N CYS A 46 6.38 6.18 -8.13
CA CYS A 46 7.22 6.58 -9.27
C CYS A 46 8.25 5.51 -9.63
N GLN A 47 8.83 4.81 -8.65
CA GLN A 47 9.71 3.66 -8.90
C GLN A 47 8.96 2.50 -9.55
N LEU A 48 7.73 2.21 -9.11
CA LEU A 48 6.85 1.21 -9.74
C LEU A 48 6.50 1.60 -11.19
N ALA A 49 6.27 2.88 -11.46
CA ALA A 49 6.00 3.36 -12.81
C ALA A 49 7.16 3.10 -13.77
N LYS A 50 8.38 3.41 -13.31
CA LYS A 50 9.60 3.08 -14.05
C LYS A 50 9.80 1.58 -14.20
N HIS A 51 9.52 0.79 -13.15
CA HIS A 51 9.69 -0.66 -13.17
C HIS A 51 8.80 -1.35 -14.22
N ARG A 52 7.59 -0.86 -14.48
CA ARG A 52 6.74 -1.38 -15.57
C ARG A 52 7.13 -0.87 -16.97
N GLY A 53 8.12 0.01 -17.07
CA GLY A 53 8.54 0.68 -18.31
C GLY A 53 7.69 1.88 -18.71
N GLY A 54 6.91 2.47 -17.78
CA GLY A 54 6.15 3.70 -18.02
C GLY A 54 6.96 4.95 -17.62
N ASP A 55 6.74 6.05 -18.33
CA ASP A 55 7.33 7.36 -18.00
C ASP A 55 6.34 8.28 -17.25
N THR A 56 5.09 7.83 -17.11
CA THR A 56 4.01 8.57 -16.45
C THR A 56 3.57 7.83 -15.20
N LEU A 57 3.42 8.54 -14.08
CA LEU A 57 2.79 7.98 -12.88
C LEU A 57 1.31 7.69 -13.15
N GLU A 58 0.87 6.47 -12.91
CA GLU A 58 -0.52 6.05 -13.13
C GLU A 58 -1.18 5.60 -11.81
N PRO A 59 -2.53 5.64 -11.70
CA PRO A 59 -3.23 5.23 -10.48
C PRO A 59 -2.92 3.78 -10.03
N ARG A 60 -2.51 2.91 -10.96
CA ARG A 60 -2.13 1.53 -10.64
C ARG A 60 -0.87 1.41 -9.79
N ASP A 61 0.05 2.37 -9.90
CA ASP A 61 1.29 2.37 -9.13
C ASP A 61 1.01 2.74 -7.67
N LEU A 62 0.24 3.81 -7.51
CA LEU A 62 -0.25 4.28 -6.21
C LEU A 62 -1.06 3.19 -5.51
N LYS A 63 -1.98 2.54 -6.24
CA LYS A 63 -2.76 1.44 -5.68
C LYS A 63 -1.87 0.31 -5.14
N LEU A 64 -0.90 -0.15 -5.94
CA LEU A 64 -0.05 -1.26 -5.52
C LEU A 64 0.78 -0.89 -4.28
N CYS A 65 1.31 0.34 -4.23
CA CYS A 65 2.02 0.85 -3.06
C CYS A 65 1.12 0.89 -1.82
N LEU A 66 -0.09 1.45 -1.93
CA LEU A 66 -1.04 1.56 -0.81
C LEU A 66 -1.48 0.18 -0.29
N GLU A 67 -1.77 -0.77 -1.19
CA GLU A 67 -2.24 -2.11 -0.79
C GLU A 67 -1.13 -2.99 -0.22
N LYS A 68 0.14 -2.81 -0.64
CA LYS A 68 1.25 -3.69 -0.23
C LYS A 68 2.08 -3.16 0.91
N ASN A 69 2.23 -1.84 1.00
CA ASN A 69 3.09 -1.22 2.01
C ASN A 69 2.27 -0.70 3.20
N TRP A 70 1.05 -0.22 2.95
CA TRP A 70 0.22 0.44 3.96
C TRP A 70 -1.03 -0.36 4.36
N ASP A 71 -1.33 -1.46 3.67
CA ASP A 71 -2.58 -2.23 3.82
C ASP A 71 -3.84 -1.35 3.63
N ILE A 72 -3.73 -0.28 2.85
CA ILE A 72 -4.83 0.63 2.53
C ILE A 72 -5.43 0.21 1.19
N ARG A 73 -6.72 -0.13 1.19
CA ARG A 73 -7.48 -0.43 -0.03
C ARG A 73 -8.46 0.68 -0.35
N VAL A 74 -8.24 1.36 -1.47
CA VAL A 74 -9.16 2.39 -1.98
C VAL A 74 -10.23 1.76 -2.88
N PRO A 75 -11.52 1.80 -2.50
CA PRO A 75 -12.62 1.32 -3.37
C PRO A 75 -12.73 2.14 -4.66
N GLY A 76 -13.31 1.56 -5.71
CA GLY A 76 -13.53 2.25 -6.99
C GLY A 76 -12.30 2.37 -7.89
N TYR A 77 -11.09 2.30 -7.34
CA TYR A 77 -9.84 2.20 -8.12
C TYR A 77 -9.53 0.73 -8.41
N VAL A 78 -10.30 0.10 -9.30
CA VAL A 78 -9.97 -1.22 -9.85
C VAL A 78 -8.98 -1.05 -10.99
N VAL A 79 -7.72 -1.37 -10.74
CA VAL A 79 -6.80 -1.66 -11.84
C VAL A 79 -7.34 -2.93 -12.49
N MET A 80 -7.94 -2.78 -13.67
CA MET A 80 -8.15 -3.89 -14.60
C MET A 80 -6.77 -4.40 -15.00
N THR A 81 -6.14 -5.14 -14.12
CA THR A 81 -5.29 -6.25 -14.57
C THR A 81 -6.26 -7.38 -14.82
N ASP A 82 -6.04 -8.13 -15.89
CA ASP A 82 -6.91 -9.21 -16.37
C ASP A 82 -7.14 -10.30 -15.30
N ALA A 83 -6.33 -10.29 -14.22
CA ALA A 83 -6.44 -11.13 -13.03
C ALA A 83 -7.41 -10.58 -11.94
N ALA A 84 -7.57 -9.27 -11.80
CA ALA A 84 -8.38 -8.65 -10.74
C ALA A 84 -9.90 -8.71 -11.03
N ALA A 85 -10.30 -8.78 -12.30
CA ALA A 85 -11.70 -8.95 -12.70
C ALA A 85 -12.32 -10.29 -12.23
N LYS A 86 -11.49 -11.24 -11.76
CA LYS A 86 -11.93 -12.56 -11.29
C LYS A 86 -11.66 -12.79 -9.80
N GLY A 87 -11.76 -11.79 -8.92
CA GLY A 87 -11.79 -12.01 -7.46
C GLY A 87 -10.66 -12.86 -6.87
N GLY A 88 -9.56 -13.05 -7.60
CA GLY A 88 -8.52 -14.02 -7.31
C GLY A 88 -7.24 -13.26 -7.06
N GLY A 89 -6.79 -13.23 -5.80
CA GLY A 89 -5.46 -12.76 -5.47
C GLY A 89 -4.40 -13.44 -6.35
N VAL A 90 -3.25 -12.79 -6.50
CA VAL A 90 -2.05 -13.34 -7.18
C VAL A 90 -1.92 -14.81 -6.78
N LYS A 91 -2.16 -15.74 -7.72
CA LYS A 91 -2.05 -17.17 -7.47
C LYS A 91 -0.60 -17.41 -7.06
N ARG A 92 -0.38 -17.72 -5.77
CA ARG A 92 0.96 -18.06 -5.28
C ARG A 92 1.45 -19.22 -6.14
N PRO A 93 2.57 -19.05 -6.88
CA PRO A 93 3.10 -20.15 -7.66
C PRO A 93 3.35 -21.33 -6.72
N GLY A 94 2.89 -22.50 -7.13
CA GLY A 94 3.10 -23.72 -6.34
C GLY A 94 4.59 -23.98 -6.12
N PRO A 95 4.94 -24.78 -5.09
CA PRO A 95 6.33 -25.11 -4.82
C PRO A 95 6.98 -25.72 -6.06
N THR A 96 8.20 -25.26 -6.38
CA THR A 96 8.98 -25.79 -7.50
C THR A 96 9.30 -27.26 -7.29
N ASP A 97 9.52 -28.02 -8.36
CA ASP A 97 9.87 -29.44 -8.23
C ASP A 97 11.19 -29.65 -7.47
N ALA A 98 12.13 -28.71 -7.60
CA ALA A 98 13.33 -28.68 -6.77
C ALA A 98 13.01 -28.55 -5.26
N HIS A 99 12.03 -27.73 -4.90
CA HIS A 99 11.55 -27.64 -3.52
C HIS A 99 10.88 -28.94 -3.07
N LYS A 100 10.02 -29.54 -3.90
CA LYS A 100 9.36 -30.82 -3.59
C LYS A 100 10.37 -31.95 -3.35
N GLN A 101 11.38 -32.07 -4.21
CA GLN A 101 12.45 -33.07 -4.07
C GLN A 101 13.26 -32.87 -2.78
N ARG A 102 13.54 -31.63 -2.37
CA ARG A 102 14.22 -31.33 -1.10
C ARG A 102 13.37 -31.76 0.09
N VAL A 103 12.06 -31.47 0.08
CA VAL A 103 11.13 -31.88 1.14
C VAL A 103 11.05 -33.41 1.26
N GLU A 104 11.03 -34.13 0.13
CA GLU A 104 11.05 -35.61 0.16
C GLU A 104 12.33 -36.18 0.74
N LYS A 105 13.50 -35.60 0.41
CA LYS A 105 14.78 -36.02 1.00
C LYS A 105 14.78 -35.83 2.51
N VAL A 106 14.33 -34.67 3.00
CA VAL A 106 14.24 -34.39 4.45
C VAL A 106 13.30 -35.39 5.13
N ARG A 107 12.13 -35.69 4.55
CA ARG A 107 11.18 -36.67 5.09
C ARG A 107 11.75 -38.09 5.17
N LYS A 108 12.59 -38.49 4.21
CA LYS A 108 13.23 -39.82 4.19
C LYS A 108 14.33 -39.95 5.24
N THR A 109 15.06 -38.87 5.53
CA THR A 109 16.14 -38.87 6.54
C THR A 109 15.63 -38.70 7.97
N ALA A 110 14.44 -38.12 8.16
CA ALA A 110 13.79 -37.96 9.46
C ALA A 110 13.01 -39.21 9.94
N ARG A 111 13.17 -40.34 9.24
CA ARG A 111 12.54 -41.63 9.52
C ARG A 111 13.60 -42.64 9.94
#